data_AF-A0A7W0CR95-F1
#
_entry.id   AF-A0A7W0CR95-F1
#
_cell.length_a   1.000
_cell.length_b   1.000
_cell.length_c   1.000
_cell.angle_alpha   90.00
_cell.angle_beta   90.00
_cell.angle_gamma   90.00
#
_symmetry.space_group_name_H-M   'P 1'
#
loop_
_entity.id
_entity.type
_entity.pdbx_description
1 polymer ?
#
loop_
_entity_poly.entity_id
_entity_poly.type
_entity_poly.pdbx_seq_one_letter_code
_entity_poly.pdbx_strand_id
1 'polypeptide(L)'
;MEVTPFKGADGAAAPPSTVMSWDDGKLTINVLGEDLRLRPDTLAYYHHEHAGGDLYGLALLDHDGLVLLDLPGEWLQGELRDFAADAGLCFTVMREMDVPVRLARRAPGWRRLTGVAPTPPSPLRRRLVIAASIAMAGAMIYTISIGAWQVWRSILWIGRIALELLDAKLAALLFSPLLLVFGPVRRLLEPLFVRHHRRKVTSGRVFGPPGGINIVVKVGCVQVRRGANTLPAVHDQGLRLVRYTYDDLTGLFIVDDHEGVRQHLPGNWPLAALDHFATTNGFTLETMRLTRGEYIELVRSATDATF
;
A
#
# COMPACT_ATOMS: atom_id res chain seq x y z
N MET A 1 -23.95 15.88 19.59
CA MET A 1 -23.18 16.80 18.72
C MET A 1 -22.64 15.98 17.56
N GLU A 2 -22.67 16.52 16.35
CA GLU A 2 -22.13 15.86 15.15
C GLU A 2 -20.99 16.69 14.58
N VAL A 3 -19.93 16.02 14.11
CA VAL A 3 -18.78 16.66 13.47
C VAL A 3 -18.46 15.95 12.16
N THR A 4 -18.11 16.72 11.13
CA THR A 4 -17.79 16.21 9.79
C THR A 4 -16.50 16.82 9.26
N PRO A 5 -15.72 16.10 8.45
CA PRO A 5 -14.54 16.67 7.80
C PRO A 5 -15.00 17.68 6.74
N PHE A 6 -14.28 18.80 6.62
CA PHE A 6 -14.65 19.88 5.71
C PHE A 6 -13.87 19.85 4.38
N LYS A 7 -12.76 19.11 4.32
CA LYS A 7 -11.99 18.86 3.08
C LYS A 7 -11.42 17.44 3.04
N GLY A 8 -11.04 16.99 1.84
CA GLY A 8 -10.37 15.72 1.63
C GLY A 8 -8.95 15.67 2.22
N ALA A 9 -8.42 14.46 2.39
CA ALA A 9 -7.14 14.21 3.07
C ALA A 9 -5.94 14.91 2.43
N ASP A 10 -5.97 15.12 1.12
CA ASP A 10 -4.89 15.76 0.32
C ASP A 10 -5.20 17.23 -0.02
N GLY A 11 -6.18 17.86 0.67
CA GLY A 11 -6.61 19.24 0.49
C GLY A 11 -7.41 19.54 -0.81
N ALA A 12 -7.10 18.85 -1.91
CA ALA A 12 -7.77 19.00 -3.21
C ALA A 12 -8.88 17.96 -3.46
N ALA A 13 -8.94 16.90 -2.65
CA ALA A 13 -9.94 15.85 -2.78
C ALA A 13 -11.29 16.27 -2.17
N ALA A 14 -12.37 15.68 -2.68
CA ALA A 14 -13.70 15.86 -2.09
C ALA A 14 -13.69 15.45 -0.60
N PRO A 15 -14.45 16.16 0.26
CA PRO A 15 -14.54 15.81 1.67
C PRO A 15 -15.10 14.38 1.83
N PRO A 16 -14.57 13.60 2.78
CA PRO A 16 -15.14 12.31 3.13
C PRO A 16 -16.60 12.45 3.57
N SER A 17 -17.45 11.52 3.15
CA SER A 17 -18.80 11.39 3.73
C SER A 17 -18.67 10.62 5.05
N THR A 18 -18.17 11.30 6.07
CA THR A 18 -17.95 10.77 7.41
C THR A 18 -18.61 11.68 8.43
N VAL A 19 -19.51 11.12 9.25
CA VAL A 19 -20.16 11.83 10.34
C VAL A 19 -19.74 11.16 11.64
N MET A 20 -19.26 11.97 12.59
CA MET A 20 -18.88 11.51 13.92
C MET A 20 -19.89 12.06 14.94
N SER A 21 -20.53 11.18 15.70
CA SER A 21 -21.43 11.51 16.80
C SER A 21 -21.03 10.80 18.08
N TRP A 22 -21.42 11.35 19.23
CA TRP A 22 -21.19 10.73 20.53
C TRP A 22 -22.54 10.45 21.19
N ASP A 23 -22.85 9.17 21.41
CA ASP A 23 -24.13 8.70 21.92
C ASP A 23 -23.90 7.57 22.94
N ASP A 24 -24.55 7.64 24.11
CA ASP A 24 -24.53 6.58 25.13
C ASP A 24 -23.10 6.14 25.57
N GLY A 25 -22.21 7.12 25.75
CA GLY A 25 -20.82 6.86 26.14
C GLY A 25 -20.02 6.07 25.11
N LYS A 26 -20.43 6.13 23.83
CA LYS A 26 -19.74 5.52 22.70
C LYS A 26 -19.67 6.51 21.55
N LEU A 27 -18.55 6.45 20.84
CA LEU A 27 -18.40 7.19 19.60
C LEU A 27 -19.02 6.38 18.47
N THR A 28 -19.98 6.99 17.76
CA THR A 28 -20.56 6.43 16.54
C THR A 28 -20.01 7.19 15.34
N ILE A 29 -19.58 6.45 14.32
CA ILE A 29 -18.99 6.99 13.11
C ILE A 29 -19.74 6.40 11.95
N ASN A 30 -20.47 7.24 11.24
CA ASN A 30 -21.15 6.86 10.01
C ASN A 30 -20.23 7.15 8.83
N VAL A 31 -19.84 6.11 8.09
CA VAL A 31 -19.05 6.25 6.86
C VAL A 31 -19.82 5.61 5.72
N LEU A 32 -20.24 6.42 4.75
CA LEU A 32 -20.99 5.94 3.59
C LEU A 32 -22.23 5.09 3.96
N GLY A 33 -22.85 5.36 5.11
CA GLY A 33 -24.01 4.61 5.61
C GLY A 33 -23.66 3.40 6.50
N GLU A 34 -22.39 3.08 6.72
CA GLU A 34 -21.95 2.08 7.70
C GLU A 34 -21.69 2.75 9.06
N ASP A 35 -22.37 2.28 10.11
CA ASP A 35 -22.16 2.74 11.48
C ASP A 35 -21.10 1.89 12.19
N LEU A 36 -20.01 2.53 12.61
CA LEU A 36 -18.99 1.94 13.46
C LEU A 36 -19.10 2.54 14.87
N ARG A 37 -19.16 1.67 15.88
CA ARG A 37 -19.21 2.10 17.29
C ARG A 37 -17.92 1.72 18.01
N LEU A 38 -17.28 2.71 18.61
CA LEU A 38 -15.98 2.58 19.29
C LEU A 38 -16.00 3.29 20.65
N ARG A 39 -15.05 2.94 21.51
CA ARG A 39 -14.75 3.65 22.76
C ARG A 39 -13.29 4.08 22.74
N PRO A 40 -12.98 5.20 22.06
CA PRO A 40 -11.65 5.78 22.15
C PRO A 40 -11.48 6.51 23.47
N ASP A 41 -10.23 6.71 23.87
CA ASP A 41 -9.86 7.55 25.01
C ASP A 41 -9.36 8.92 24.55
N THR A 42 -8.71 8.95 23.38
CA THR A 42 -8.11 10.16 22.82
C THR A 42 -8.48 10.36 21.35
N LEU A 43 -8.86 11.59 21.01
CA LEU A 43 -8.94 12.10 19.64
C LEU A 43 -7.63 12.82 19.31
N ALA A 44 -6.93 12.33 18.30
CA ALA A 44 -5.64 12.84 17.88
C ALA A 44 -5.69 13.37 16.45
N TYR A 45 -5.76 14.69 16.31
CA TYR A 45 -5.70 15.35 15.00
C TYR A 45 -4.26 15.38 14.51
N TYR A 46 -4.04 15.11 13.23
CA TYR A 46 -2.70 15.14 12.64
C TYR A 46 -2.67 15.90 11.31
N HIS A 47 -1.53 16.54 11.07
CA HIS A 47 -1.12 17.14 9.82
C HIS A 47 0.32 16.70 9.54
N HIS A 48 0.59 16.21 8.33
CA HIS A 48 1.90 15.73 7.94
C HIS A 48 2.21 16.12 6.50
N GLU A 49 3.26 16.92 6.29
CA GLU A 49 3.73 17.26 4.95
C GLU A 49 4.49 16.05 4.36
N HIS A 50 4.04 15.55 3.20
CA HIS A 50 4.77 14.52 2.47
C HIS A 50 5.10 15.00 1.05
N ALA A 51 6.08 14.36 0.39
CA ALA A 51 6.55 14.75 -0.95
C ALA A 51 5.50 14.66 -2.09
N GLY A 52 4.23 14.43 -1.78
CA GLY A 52 3.10 14.40 -2.69
C GLY A 52 1.90 15.23 -2.24
N GLY A 53 2.05 16.03 -1.18
CA GLY A 53 0.99 16.86 -0.60
C GLY A 53 0.98 16.82 0.92
N ASP A 54 0.17 17.70 1.50
CA ASP A 54 -0.14 17.68 2.93
C ASP A 54 -1.17 16.58 3.19
N LEU A 55 -0.95 15.79 4.24
CA LEU A 55 -1.89 14.77 4.69
C LEU A 55 -2.52 15.19 6.01
N TYR A 56 -3.84 15.29 6.01
CA TYR A 56 -4.65 15.61 7.19
C TYR A 56 -5.50 14.41 7.63
N GLY A 57 -5.76 14.31 8.92
CA GLY A 57 -6.73 13.34 9.44
C GLY A 57 -6.93 13.38 10.94
N LEU A 58 -7.76 12.46 11.39
CA LEU A 58 -8.12 12.26 12.78
C LEU A 58 -7.91 10.79 13.14
N ALA A 59 -7.04 10.53 14.10
CA ALA A 59 -6.84 9.20 14.67
C ALA A 59 -7.55 9.08 16.02
N LEU A 60 -8.24 7.95 16.21
CA LEU A 60 -8.89 7.59 17.45
C LEU A 60 -8.00 6.59 18.17
N LEU A 61 -7.57 6.94 19.37
CA LEU A 61 -6.62 6.15 20.14
C LEU A 61 -7.29 5.49 21.35
N ASP A 62 -6.84 4.30 21.71
CA ASP A 62 -7.17 3.67 22.98
C ASP A 62 -6.34 4.25 24.15
N HIS A 63 -6.57 3.72 25.36
CA HIS A 63 -5.86 4.11 26.59
C HIS A 63 -4.33 3.98 26.51
N ASP A 64 -3.80 3.08 25.68
CA ASP A 64 -2.37 2.85 25.52
C ASP A 64 -1.74 3.75 24.44
N GLY A 65 -2.57 4.51 23.73
CA GLY A 65 -2.19 5.34 22.61
C GLY A 65 -2.08 4.58 21.28
N LEU A 66 -2.73 3.41 21.17
CA LEU A 66 -2.82 2.64 19.92
C LEU A 66 -4.02 3.12 19.09
N VAL A 67 -3.82 3.22 17.79
CA VAL A 67 -4.84 3.60 16.80
C VAL A 67 -5.88 2.50 16.67
N LEU A 68 -7.11 2.82 17.07
CA LEU A 68 -8.32 2.04 16.82
C LEU A 68 -8.89 2.35 15.42
N LEU A 69 -8.85 3.63 15.04
CA LEU A 69 -9.40 4.08 13.78
C LEU A 69 -8.64 5.29 13.25
N ASP A 70 -8.37 5.28 11.96
CA ASP A 70 -7.84 6.43 11.22
C ASP A 70 -8.90 6.95 10.23
N LEU A 71 -9.19 8.25 10.33
CA LEU A 71 -10.14 9.01 9.51
C LEU A 71 -9.43 10.13 8.74
N PRO A 72 -8.93 9.84 7.51
CA PRO A 72 -8.29 10.83 6.66
C PRO A 72 -9.27 11.94 6.27
N GLY A 73 -8.80 13.19 6.25
CA GLY A 73 -9.61 14.37 5.96
C GLY A 73 -9.19 15.56 6.81
N GLU A 74 -9.50 16.77 6.35
CA GLU A 74 -9.28 17.98 7.16
C GLU A 74 -10.51 18.19 8.07
N TRP A 75 -10.24 18.41 9.36
CA TRP A 75 -11.26 18.59 10.40
C TRP A 75 -11.04 19.92 11.11
N LEU A 76 -12.13 20.59 11.50
CA LEU A 76 -12.04 21.85 12.23
C LEU A 76 -11.59 21.56 13.67
N GLN A 77 -10.36 21.98 14.01
CA GLN A 77 -9.77 21.68 15.32
C GLN A 77 -10.59 22.25 16.49
N GLY A 78 -11.24 23.40 16.31
CA GLY A 78 -12.15 23.98 17.31
C GLY A 78 -13.33 23.05 17.59
N GLU A 79 -14.05 22.63 16.55
CA GLU A 79 -15.18 21.71 16.67
C GLU A 79 -14.77 20.35 17.27
N LEU A 80 -13.61 19.82 16.87
CA LEU A 80 -13.08 18.59 17.44
C LEU A 80 -12.74 18.70 18.92
N ARG A 81 -12.20 19.85 19.35
CA ARG A 81 -11.88 20.10 20.75
C ARG A 81 -13.15 20.20 21.59
N ASP A 82 -14.14 20.95 21.12
CA ASP A 82 -15.43 21.11 21.80
C ASP A 82 -16.15 19.76 21.88
N PHE A 83 -16.19 19.02 20.77
CA PHE A 83 -16.73 17.66 20.72
C PHE A 83 -16.04 16.71 21.70
N ALA A 84 -14.70 16.73 21.77
CA ALA A 84 -13.95 15.91 22.71
C ALA A 84 -14.27 16.27 24.16
N ALA A 85 -14.35 17.56 24.48
CA ALA A 85 -14.69 18.04 25.81
C ALA A 85 -16.09 17.58 26.24
N ASP A 86 -17.08 17.72 25.36
CA ASP A 86 -18.46 17.27 25.59
C ASP A 86 -18.56 15.75 25.76
N ALA A 87 -17.75 15.00 25.02
CA ALA A 87 -17.68 13.54 25.10
C ALA A 87 -16.83 13.01 26.27
N GLY A 88 -16.12 13.88 27.00
CA GLY A 88 -15.18 13.49 28.05
C GLY A 88 -13.90 12.80 27.54
N LEU A 89 -13.52 13.07 26.28
CA LEU A 89 -12.35 12.50 25.61
C LEU A 89 -11.15 13.45 25.71
N CYS A 90 -9.94 12.89 25.70
CA CYS A 90 -8.73 13.70 25.52
C CYS A 90 -8.60 14.16 24.07
N PHE A 91 -8.28 15.43 23.85
CA PHE A 91 -7.96 15.96 22.52
C PHE A 91 -6.48 16.33 22.44
N THR A 92 -5.80 15.84 21.41
CA THR A 92 -4.39 16.17 21.14
C THR A 92 -4.18 16.50 19.68
N VAL A 93 -3.24 17.42 19.41
CA VAL A 93 -2.69 17.64 18.08
C VAL A 93 -1.36 16.90 18.01
N MET A 94 -1.22 15.98 17.06
CA MET A 94 0.03 15.27 16.84
C MET A 94 1.07 16.21 16.25
N ARG A 95 2.31 16.09 16.74
CA ARG A 95 3.45 16.75 16.11
C ARG A 95 3.77 16.03 14.82
N GLU A 96 4.04 16.79 13.77
CA GLU A 96 4.31 16.27 12.42
C GLU A 96 5.35 15.13 12.40
N MET A 97 6.45 15.26 13.14
CA MET A 97 7.50 14.23 13.22
C MET A 97 7.02 12.93 13.88
N ASP A 98 6.02 13.00 14.76
CA ASP A 98 5.51 11.84 15.49
C ASP A 98 4.42 11.10 14.71
N VAL A 99 3.83 11.72 13.68
CA VAL A 99 2.68 11.17 12.94
C VAL A 99 2.97 9.78 12.39
N PRO A 100 4.11 9.51 11.71
CA PRO A 100 4.35 8.19 11.13
C PRO A 100 4.42 7.08 12.18
N VAL A 101 5.15 7.34 13.26
CA VAL A 101 5.33 6.39 14.37
C VAL A 101 4.03 6.17 15.12
N ARG A 102 3.25 7.23 15.37
CA ARG A 102 1.96 7.14 16.07
C ARG A 102 0.90 6.41 15.24
N LEU A 103 0.81 6.69 13.94
CA LEU A 103 -0.17 6.02 13.06
C LEU A 103 0.18 4.55 12.79
N ALA A 104 1.44 4.17 12.92
CA ALA A 104 1.86 2.77 12.83
C ALA A 104 1.45 1.93 14.05
N ARG A 105 1.20 2.55 15.22
CA ARG A 105 0.80 1.86 16.45
C ARG A 105 -0.66 1.44 16.36
N ARG A 106 -0.93 0.23 15.86
CA ARG A 106 -2.29 -0.22 15.58
C ARG A 106 -2.80 -1.07 16.73
N ALA A 107 -4.04 -0.84 17.14
CA ALA A 107 -4.75 -1.72 18.06
C ALA A 107 -5.30 -2.95 17.30
N PRO A 108 -5.56 -4.08 17.98
CA PRO A 108 -6.29 -5.19 17.38
C PRO A 108 -7.63 -4.74 16.82
N GLY A 109 -7.97 -5.18 15.60
CA GLY A 109 -9.18 -4.75 14.91
C GLY A 109 -9.17 -3.31 14.38
N TRP A 110 -8.01 -2.63 14.35
CA TRP A 110 -7.90 -1.27 13.80
C TRP A 110 -8.42 -1.20 12.35
N ARG A 111 -8.90 -0.01 11.96
CA ARG A 111 -9.33 0.26 10.58
C ARG A 111 -8.90 1.63 10.11
N ARG A 112 -8.82 1.80 8.79
CA ARG A 112 -8.72 3.11 8.14
C ARG A 112 -9.95 3.30 7.28
N LEU A 113 -10.74 4.34 7.54
CA LEU A 113 -11.96 4.64 6.79
C LEU A 113 -11.79 5.95 6.06
N THR A 114 -11.67 5.89 4.74
CA THR A 114 -11.42 7.07 3.91
C THR A 114 -12.67 7.88 3.61
N GLY A 115 -13.87 7.30 3.76
CA GLY A 115 -15.16 7.97 3.52
C GLY A 115 -15.36 8.52 2.10
N VAL A 116 -14.48 8.17 1.16
CA VAL A 116 -14.59 8.56 -0.24
C VAL A 116 -15.18 7.39 -1.01
N ALA A 117 -16.35 7.59 -1.62
CA ALA A 117 -16.94 6.58 -2.49
C ALA A 117 -15.94 6.25 -3.63
N PRO A 118 -15.72 4.97 -3.95
CA PRO A 118 -14.80 4.60 -5.01
C PRO A 118 -15.23 5.29 -6.30
N THR A 119 -14.30 6.03 -6.93
CA THR A 119 -14.62 6.75 -8.17
C THR A 119 -15.07 5.72 -9.21
N PRO A 120 -16.30 5.83 -9.75
CA PRO A 120 -16.74 4.89 -10.76
C PRO A 120 -15.76 4.96 -11.94
N PRO A 121 -15.41 3.82 -12.55
CA PRO A 121 -14.53 3.84 -13.72
C PRO A 121 -15.16 4.75 -14.78
N SER A 122 -14.35 5.64 -15.35
CA SER A 122 -14.86 6.60 -16.34
C SER A 122 -15.62 5.88 -17.46
N PRO A 123 -16.70 6.46 -18.00
CA PRO A 123 -17.51 5.82 -19.03
C PRO A 123 -16.66 5.46 -20.26
N LEU A 124 -15.63 6.27 -20.56
CA LEU A 124 -14.64 5.99 -21.58
C LEU A 124 -13.82 4.72 -21.26
N ARG A 125 -13.35 4.56 -20.02
CA ARG A 125 -12.62 3.36 -19.59
C ARG A 125 -13.50 2.12 -19.70
N ARG A 126 -14.77 2.19 -19.29
CA ARG A 126 -15.72 1.08 -19.44
C ARG A 126 -15.90 0.69 -20.91
N ARG A 127 -16.09 1.67 -21.80
CA ARG A 127 -16.19 1.43 -23.26
C ARG A 127 -14.91 0.81 -23.84
N LEU A 128 -13.75 1.31 -23.45
CA LEU A 128 -12.45 0.77 -23.90
C LEU A 128 -12.22 -0.67 -23.42
N VAL A 129 -12.56 -0.99 -22.17
CA VAL A 129 -12.46 -2.36 -21.65
C VAL A 129 -13.39 -3.29 -22.42
N ILE A 130 -14.64 -2.88 -22.67
CA ILE A 130 -15.58 -3.68 -23.47
C ILE A 130 -15.05 -3.90 -24.89
N ALA A 131 -14.58 -2.85 -25.57
CA ALA A 131 -14.01 -2.96 -26.91
C ALA A 131 -12.78 -3.86 -26.96
N ALA A 132 -11.88 -3.75 -25.97
CA ALA A 132 -10.70 -4.60 -25.85
C ALA A 132 -11.08 -6.07 -25.62
N SER A 133 -12.07 -6.34 -24.77
CA SER A 133 -12.59 -7.69 -24.54
C SER A 133 -13.19 -8.30 -25.80
N ILE A 134 -13.97 -7.53 -26.57
CA ILE A 134 -14.54 -7.98 -27.85
C ILE A 134 -13.43 -8.26 -28.88
N ALA A 135 -12.45 -7.36 -29.00
CA ALA A 135 -11.32 -7.55 -29.91
C ALA A 135 -10.47 -8.78 -29.53
N MET A 136 -10.24 -9.00 -28.24
CA MET A 136 -9.49 -10.17 -27.74
C MET A 136 -10.27 -11.47 -27.95
N ALA A 137 -11.59 -11.47 -27.74
CA ALA A 137 -12.45 -12.61 -28.06
C ALA A 137 -12.46 -12.89 -29.57
N GLY A 138 -12.55 -11.85 -30.40
CA GLY A 138 -12.43 -11.98 -31.86
C GLY A 138 -11.08 -12.53 -32.29
N ALA A 139 -9.99 -12.06 -31.70
CA ALA A 139 -8.64 -12.57 -31.94
C ALA A 139 -8.48 -14.02 -31.48
N MET A 140 -9.06 -14.41 -30.35
CA MET A 140 -9.11 -15.80 -29.88
C MET A 140 -9.91 -16.69 -30.84
N ILE A 141 -11.10 -16.26 -31.27
CA ILE A 141 -11.92 -17.03 -32.23
C ILE A 141 -11.18 -17.15 -33.56
N TYR A 142 -10.56 -16.07 -34.03
CA TYR A 142 -9.77 -16.07 -35.25
C TYR A 142 -8.55 -16.98 -35.15
N THR A 143 -7.82 -16.96 -34.03
CA THR A 143 -6.68 -17.87 -33.81
C THR A 143 -7.08 -19.32 -33.62
N ILE A 144 -8.24 -19.61 -33.00
CA ILE A 144 -8.81 -20.97 -32.93
C ILE A 144 -9.27 -21.42 -34.31
N SER A 145 -9.92 -20.54 -35.09
CA SER A 145 -10.37 -20.84 -36.45
C SER A 145 -9.20 -21.03 -37.41
N ILE A 146 -8.15 -20.21 -37.27
CA ILE A 146 -6.87 -20.41 -37.95
C ILE A 146 -6.18 -21.67 -37.45
N GLY A 147 -6.22 -21.99 -36.15
CA GLY A 147 -5.65 -23.22 -35.59
C GLY A 147 -6.33 -24.47 -36.15
N ALA A 148 -7.66 -24.48 -36.22
CA ALA A 148 -8.44 -25.54 -36.85
C ALA A 148 -8.16 -25.63 -38.37
N TRP A 149 -8.03 -24.49 -39.05
CA TRP A 149 -7.62 -24.42 -40.45
C TRP A 149 -6.16 -24.85 -40.66
N GLN A 150 -5.27 -24.57 -39.72
CA GLN A 150 -3.84 -24.93 -39.71
C GLN A 150 -3.64 -26.41 -39.39
N VAL A 151 -4.47 -27.05 -38.57
CA VAL A 151 -4.46 -28.52 -38.40
C VAL A 151 -4.87 -29.21 -39.70
N TRP A 152 -5.91 -28.70 -40.37
CA TRP A 152 -6.32 -29.17 -41.70
C TRP A 152 -5.25 -28.92 -42.77
N ARG A 153 -4.55 -27.78 -42.68
CA ARG A 153 -3.41 -27.44 -43.55
C ARG A 153 -2.10 -28.14 -43.17
N SER A 154 -1.87 -28.59 -41.94
CA SER A 154 -0.63 -29.27 -41.52
C SER A 154 -0.48 -30.64 -42.18
N ILE A 155 -1.61 -31.30 -42.47
CA ILE A 155 -1.69 -32.48 -43.34
C ILE A 155 -1.27 -32.14 -44.78
N LEU A 156 -1.45 -30.88 -45.22
CA LEU A 156 -1.06 -30.39 -46.54
C LEU A 156 0.34 -29.68 -46.55
N TRP A 157 0.88 -29.28 -45.39
CA TRP A 157 2.07 -28.41 -45.24
C TRP A 157 3.39 -29.15 -44.99
N ILE A 158 3.39 -30.46 -44.67
CA ILE A 158 4.62 -31.28 -44.81
C ILE A 158 5.16 -31.18 -46.25
N GLY A 159 4.30 -30.92 -47.25
CA GLY A 159 4.70 -30.63 -48.62
C GLY A 159 5.17 -29.18 -48.93
N ARG A 160 5.02 -28.21 -48.01
CA ARG A 160 5.28 -26.76 -48.26
C ARG A 160 6.28 -26.10 -47.29
N ILE A 161 6.72 -26.80 -46.24
CA ILE A 161 7.87 -26.42 -45.39
C ILE A 161 9.16 -26.21 -46.22
N ALA A 162 9.23 -26.76 -47.43
CA ALA A 162 10.33 -26.59 -48.37
C ALA A 162 10.51 -25.16 -48.94
N LEU A 163 9.57 -24.21 -48.75
CA LEU A 163 9.55 -23.00 -49.60
C LEU A 163 9.69 -21.62 -48.94
N GLU A 164 9.28 -21.36 -47.70
CA GLU A 164 9.09 -19.95 -47.28
C GLU A 164 9.66 -19.57 -45.90
N LEU A 165 10.91 -19.99 -45.66
CA LEU A 165 11.82 -19.42 -44.67
C LEU A 165 12.22 -17.93 -44.95
N LEU A 166 11.54 -17.26 -45.90
CA LEU A 166 12.00 -16.02 -46.54
C LEU A 166 11.44 -14.72 -45.92
N ASP A 167 10.37 -14.77 -45.12
CA ASP A 167 9.53 -13.57 -44.86
C ASP A 167 9.63 -12.96 -43.45
N ALA A 168 10.60 -13.39 -42.63
CA ALA A 168 10.69 -13.01 -41.21
C ALA A 168 11.30 -11.63 -40.91
N LYS A 169 11.77 -10.87 -41.91
CA LYS A 169 12.49 -9.59 -41.69
C LYS A 169 11.63 -8.33 -41.75
N LEU A 170 10.46 -8.34 -42.40
CA LEU A 170 9.67 -7.11 -42.61
C LEU A 170 8.73 -6.73 -41.45
N ALA A 171 8.42 -7.66 -40.53
CA ALA A 171 7.50 -7.39 -39.43
C ALA A 171 8.05 -6.45 -38.35
N ALA A 172 9.37 -6.29 -38.25
CA ALA A 172 10.01 -5.49 -37.19
C ALA A 172 10.00 -3.97 -37.45
N LEU A 173 9.82 -3.53 -38.71
CA LEU A 173 9.97 -2.11 -39.10
C LEU A 173 8.66 -1.29 -38.97
N LEU A 174 7.50 -1.95 -39.03
CA LEU A 174 6.19 -1.27 -39.12
C LEU A 174 5.62 -0.78 -37.78
N PHE A 175 6.23 -1.11 -36.63
CA PHE A 175 5.71 -0.75 -35.30
C PHE A 175 6.40 0.45 -34.62
N SER A 176 7.21 1.22 -35.35
CA SER A 176 8.01 2.34 -34.80
C SER A 176 7.25 3.65 -34.48
N PRO A 177 6.22 4.10 -35.23
CA PRO A 177 5.61 5.41 -34.97
C PRO A 177 4.66 5.46 -33.77
N LEU A 178 4.23 4.30 -33.24
CA LEU A 178 3.23 4.24 -32.17
C LEU A 178 3.77 4.57 -30.77
N LEU A 179 5.08 4.75 -30.59
CA LEU A 179 5.67 4.95 -29.25
C LEU A 179 5.61 6.41 -28.75
N LEU A 180 5.34 7.38 -29.63
CA LEU A 180 5.46 8.82 -29.29
C LEU A 180 4.17 9.48 -28.76
N VAL A 181 3.02 8.80 -28.75
CA VAL A 181 1.72 9.39 -28.34
C VAL A 181 1.25 8.90 -26.95
N PHE A 182 2.01 8.03 -26.29
CA PHE A 182 1.45 7.16 -25.26
C PHE A 182 1.86 7.51 -23.82
N GLY A 183 1.16 8.44 -23.18
CA GLY A 183 0.84 8.31 -21.75
C GLY A 183 0.33 6.89 -21.36
N PRO A 184 -0.40 6.18 -22.25
CA PRO A 184 -0.73 4.76 -22.09
C PRO A 184 0.42 3.73 -22.24
N VAL A 185 1.64 4.10 -22.65
CA VAL A 185 2.78 3.17 -22.80
C VAL A 185 3.32 2.77 -21.44
N ARG A 186 3.13 3.60 -20.41
CA ARG A 186 3.43 3.23 -19.02
C ARG A 186 2.66 1.98 -18.56
N ARG A 187 1.43 1.76 -19.06
CA ARG A 187 0.63 0.54 -18.79
C ARG A 187 1.05 -0.66 -19.65
N LEU A 188 1.56 -0.43 -20.86
CA LEU A 188 2.14 -1.50 -21.71
C LEU A 188 3.56 -1.92 -21.24
N LEU A 189 4.30 -1.02 -20.60
CA LEU A 189 5.61 -1.27 -19.98
C LEU A 189 5.48 -1.80 -18.54
N GLU A 190 4.30 -1.73 -17.93
CA GLU A 190 3.99 -2.33 -16.63
C GLU A 190 4.47 -3.80 -16.51
N PRO A 191 4.25 -4.68 -17.49
CA PRO A 191 4.83 -6.05 -17.45
C PRO A 191 6.36 -6.07 -17.47
N LEU A 192 7.04 -5.10 -18.09
CA LEU A 192 8.51 -5.01 -18.07
C LEU A 192 9.01 -4.50 -16.70
N PHE A 193 8.35 -3.50 -16.11
CA PHE A 193 8.65 -3.06 -14.75
C PHE A 193 8.37 -4.16 -13.72
N VAL A 194 7.27 -4.90 -13.87
CA VAL A 194 6.95 -6.07 -13.03
C VAL A 194 7.99 -7.17 -13.21
N ARG A 195 8.46 -7.46 -14.44
CA ARG A 195 9.54 -8.42 -14.67
C ARG A 195 10.86 -7.96 -14.05
N HIS A 196 11.20 -6.68 -14.14
CA HIS A 196 12.41 -6.13 -13.55
C HIS A 196 12.34 -6.12 -12.02
N HIS A 197 11.19 -5.76 -11.45
CA HIS A 197 10.92 -5.87 -10.00
C HIS A 197 11.01 -7.32 -9.56
N ARG A 198 10.37 -8.25 -10.30
CA ARG A 198 10.44 -9.69 -10.03
C ARG A 198 11.87 -10.20 -10.05
N ARG A 199 12.71 -9.74 -10.99
CA ARG A 199 14.16 -10.07 -11.01
C ARG A 199 14.88 -9.57 -9.76
N LYS A 200 14.61 -8.34 -9.32
CA LYS A 200 15.19 -7.76 -8.09
C LYS A 200 14.73 -8.47 -6.81
N VAL A 201 13.46 -8.90 -6.80
CA VAL A 201 12.89 -9.72 -5.71
C VAL A 201 13.53 -11.10 -5.70
N THR A 202 13.65 -11.76 -6.85
CA THR A 202 14.31 -13.07 -6.93
C THR A 202 15.80 -13.00 -6.56
N SER A 203 16.46 -11.87 -6.86
CA SER A 203 17.85 -11.65 -6.46
C SER A 203 18.00 -11.24 -4.99
N GLY A 204 16.92 -11.19 -4.21
CA GLY A 204 16.93 -10.79 -2.80
C GLY A 204 17.32 -9.33 -2.54
N ARG A 205 17.41 -8.47 -3.58
CA ARG A 205 17.83 -7.07 -3.42
C ARG A 205 16.70 -6.13 -2.99
N VAL A 206 15.46 -6.56 -3.23
CA VAL A 206 14.25 -5.82 -2.89
C VAL A 206 13.23 -6.78 -2.32
N PHE A 207 12.58 -6.40 -1.22
CA PHE A 207 11.44 -7.10 -0.66
C PHE A 207 10.22 -6.17 -0.62
N GLY A 208 9.05 -6.65 -1.05
CA GLY A 208 7.78 -5.90 -1.02
C GLY A 208 7.13 -5.68 -2.39
N PRO A 209 5.85 -5.27 -2.42
CA PRO A 209 5.09 -5.08 -3.65
C PRO A 209 5.57 -3.85 -4.45
N PRO A 210 5.45 -3.87 -5.79
CA PRO A 210 5.80 -2.72 -6.62
C PRO A 210 4.85 -1.55 -6.31
N GLY A 211 5.40 -0.37 -6.05
CA GLY A 211 4.63 0.85 -5.72
C GLY A 211 4.14 0.92 -4.27
N GLY A 212 4.27 -0.15 -3.48
CA GLY A 212 4.03 -0.15 -2.05
C GLY A 212 5.30 0.08 -1.23
N ILE A 213 5.20 -0.20 0.08
CA ILE A 213 6.37 -0.19 0.97
C ILE A 213 7.29 -1.35 0.56
N ASN A 214 8.54 -1.03 0.24
CA ASN A 214 9.55 -2.01 -0.08
C ASN A 214 10.85 -1.75 0.68
N ILE A 215 11.53 -2.83 1.03
CA ILE A 215 12.83 -2.84 1.67
C ILE A 215 13.86 -3.07 0.57
N VAL A 216 14.85 -2.18 0.47
CA VAL A 216 15.92 -2.27 -0.52
C VAL A 216 17.23 -2.37 0.21
N VAL A 217 18.03 -3.37 -0.14
CA VAL A 217 19.42 -3.44 0.30
C VAL A 217 20.29 -2.73 -0.72
N LYS A 218 21.03 -1.73 -0.25
CA LYS A 218 22.19 -1.18 -0.95
C LYS A 218 23.43 -1.59 -0.16
N VAL A 219 24.59 -1.56 -0.79
CA VAL A 219 25.87 -1.99 -0.18
C VAL A 219 25.98 -1.47 1.26
N GLY A 220 25.91 -2.36 2.25
CA GLY A 220 26.02 -2.04 3.67
C GLY A 220 24.87 -1.25 4.30
N CYS A 221 23.69 -1.19 3.68
CA CYS A 221 22.52 -0.54 4.28
C CYS A 221 21.16 -1.07 3.83
N VAL A 222 20.22 -1.09 4.77
CA VAL A 222 18.80 -1.37 4.55
C VAL A 222 18.06 -0.05 4.42
N GLN A 223 17.30 0.10 3.35
CA GLN A 223 16.55 1.31 3.07
C GLN A 223 15.09 0.97 2.78
N VAL A 224 14.18 1.52 3.57
CA VAL A 224 12.75 1.40 3.33
C VAL A 224 12.29 2.52 2.39
N ARG A 225 11.52 2.13 1.36
CA ARG A 225 10.97 3.03 0.37
C ARG A 225 9.47 2.91 0.30
N ARG A 226 8.80 4.04 0.12
CA ARG A 226 7.37 4.16 -0.11
C ARG A 226 7.15 5.12 -1.28
N GLY A 227 6.84 4.60 -2.46
CA GLY A 227 6.73 5.41 -3.67
C GLY A 227 8.04 6.14 -3.98
N ALA A 228 8.01 7.47 -4.02
CA ALA A 228 9.20 8.32 -4.19
C ALA A 228 9.94 8.59 -2.87
N ASN A 229 9.27 8.40 -1.72
CA ASN A 229 9.84 8.66 -0.41
C ASN A 229 10.75 7.52 0.02
N THR A 230 11.87 7.90 0.61
CA THR A 230 12.90 6.97 1.04
C THR A 230 13.26 7.32 2.47
N LEU A 231 13.02 6.40 3.40
CA LEU A 231 13.38 6.57 4.80
C LEU A 231 14.91 6.54 4.96
N PRO A 232 15.45 7.11 6.06
CA PRO A 232 16.87 7.03 6.38
C PRO A 232 17.37 5.58 6.28
N ALA A 233 18.54 5.43 5.66
CA ALA A 233 19.14 4.12 5.48
C ALA A 233 19.73 3.65 6.83
N VAL A 234 19.40 2.42 7.24
CA VAL A 234 19.94 1.79 8.44
C VAL A 234 21.21 1.03 8.06
N HIS A 235 22.32 1.25 8.76
CA HIS A 235 23.62 0.67 8.42
C HIS A 235 23.82 -0.74 9.02
N ASP A 236 24.56 -1.57 8.30
CA ASP A 236 24.52 -3.05 8.27
C ASP A 236 25.23 -3.80 9.41
N GLN A 237 25.73 -3.14 10.46
CA GLN A 237 26.43 -3.85 11.52
C GLN A 237 25.44 -4.40 12.57
N GLY A 238 24.90 -5.59 12.32
CA GLY A 238 24.06 -6.32 13.29
C GLY A 238 22.55 -6.11 13.12
N LEU A 239 22.08 -5.92 11.88
CA LEU A 239 20.64 -5.77 11.63
C LEU A 239 19.90 -7.10 11.76
N ARG A 240 18.83 -7.07 12.56
CA ARG A 240 17.88 -8.17 12.73
C ARG A 240 16.52 -7.76 12.21
N LEU A 241 15.88 -8.70 11.52
CA LEU A 241 14.52 -8.59 11.04
C LEU A 241 13.63 -9.36 12.01
N VAL A 242 12.75 -8.67 12.74
CA VAL A 242 11.84 -9.30 13.70
C VAL A 242 10.42 -9.24 13.15
N ARG A 243 9.96 -10.35 12.56
CA ARG A 243 8.58 -10.50 12.12
C ARG A 243 7.72 -10.78 13.34
N TYR A 244 6.69 -9.97 13.56
CA TYR A 244 5.80 -10.15 14.70
C TYR A 244 4.38 -10.55 14.29
N THR A 245 3.68 -11.20 15.22
CA THR A 245 2.24 -11.39 15.21
C THR A 245 1.68 -11.00 16.58
N TYR A 246 0.70 -10.10 16.60
CA TYR A 246 0.02 -9.65 17.80
C TYR A 246 -1.49 -9.62 17.51
N ASP A 247 -2.25 -10.52 18.13
CA ASP A 247 -3.67 -10.77 17.79
C ASP A 247 -3.88 -11.00 16.28
N ASP A 248 -4.63 -10.13 15.60
CA ASP A 248 -4.86 -10.14 14.15
C ASP A 248 -3.83 -9.31 13.36
N LEU A 249 -2.93 -8.63 14.06
CA LEU A 249 -1.91 -7.78 13.46
C LEU A 249 -0.64 -8.57 13.13
N THR A 250 -0.05 -8.21 12.00
CA THR A 250 1.27 -8.67 11.59
C THR A 250 2.10 -7.47 11.16
N GLY A 251 3.41 -7.62 11.25
CA GLY A 251 4.33 -6.59 10.81
C GLY A 251 5.77 -7.06 10.94
N LEU A 252 6.66 -6.11 10.69
CA LEU A 252 8.09 -6.32 10.72
C LEU A 252 8.75 -5.16 11.48
N PHE A 253 9.63 -5.48 12.40
CA PHE A 253 10.58 -4.54 12.98
C PHE A 253 11.96 -4.76 12.34
N ILE A 254 12.64 -3.65 12.05
CA ILE A 254 14.07 -3.65 11.76
C ILE A 254 14.75 -3.21 13.04
N VAL A 255 15.51 -4.12 13.64
CA VAL A 255 16.17 -3.96 14.93
C VAL A 255 17.68 -3.88 14.69
N ASP A 256 18.29 -2.90 15.34
CA ASP A 256 19.72 -2.73 15.40
C ASP A 256 20.19 -3.19 16.79
N ASP A 257 21.20 -4.05 16.85
CA ASP A 257 21.71 -4.61 18.10
C ASP A 257 22.22 -3.55 19.08
N HIS A 258 22.62 -2.38 18.59
CA HIS A 258 23.17 -1.30 19.41
C HIS A 258 22.13 -0.22 19.78
N GLU A 259 21.18 0.02 18.89
CA GLU A 259 20.30 1.19 18.97
C GLU A 259 18.80 0.83 19.04
N GLY A 260 18.47 -0.46 19.13
CA GLY A 260 17.11 -0.94 19.35
C GLY A 260 16.23 -0.92 18.10
N VAL A 261 14.93 -0.68 18.27
CA VAL A 261 13.98 -0.73 17.15
C VAL A 261 14.14 0.51 16.27
N ARG A 262 14.66 0.32 15.06
CA ARG A 262 14.88 1.40 14.10
C ARG A 262 13.62 1.75 13.34
N GLN A 263 12.99 0.73 12.78
CA GLN A 263 11.85 0.91 11.88
C GLN A 263 10.74 -0.08 12.19
N HIS A 264 9.51 0.45 12.26
CA HIS A 264 8.30 -0.34 12.36
C HIS A 264 7.51 -0.34 11.05
N LEU A 265 7.28 -1.54 10.51
CA LEU A 265 6.63 -1.78 9.23
C LEU A 265 5.37 -2.64 9.44
N PRO A 266 4.22 -2.04 9.80
CA PRO A 266 2.99 -2.78 9.98
C PRO A 266 2.46 -3.31 8.64
N GLY A 267 1.85 -4.50 8.65
CA GLY A 267 1.29 -5.14 7.46
C GLY A 267 1.77 -6.57 7.28
N ASN A 268 1.28 -7.22 6.22
CA ASN A 268 1.63 -8.61 5.97
C ASN A 268 2.99 -8.71 5.27
N TRP A 269 3.94 -9.37 5.93
CA TRP A 269 5.27 -9.70 5.39
C TRP A 269 5.37 -11.24 5.28
N PRO A 270 5.21 -11.81 4.06
CA PRO A 270 5.24 -13.26 3.87
C PRO A 270 6.56 -13.88 4.33
N LEU A 271 6.47 -14.84 5.25
CA LEU A 271 7.64 -15.44 5.92
C LEU A 271 8.64 -16.04 4.92
N ALA A 272 8.18 -16.85 3.97
CA ALA A 272 9.06 -17.51 2.99
C ALA A 272 9.88 -16.52 2.14
N ALA A 273 9.27 -15.40 1.77
CA ALA A 273 9.98 -14.38 1.00
C ALA A 273 10.93 -13.56 1.90
N LEU A 274 10.58 -13.36 3.17
CA LEU A 274 11.40 -12.62 4.13
C LEU A 274 12.63 -13.43 4.54
N ASP A 275 12.47 -14.75 4.69
CA ASP A 275 13.55 -15.71 4.95
C ASP A 275 14.58 -15.73 3.80
N HIS A 276 14.09 -15.81 2.55
CA HIS A 276 14.94 -15.68 1.37
C HIS A 276 15.70 -14.36 1.34
N PHE A 277 15.01 -13.25 1.65
CA PHE A 277 15.60 -11.92 1.70
C PHE A 277 16.66 -11.80 2.80
N ALA A 278 16.38 -12.28 4.01
CA ALA A 278 17.31 -12.26 5.14
C ALA A 278 18.57 -13.07 4.83
N THR A 279 18.39 -14.32 4.39
CA THR A 279 19.49 -15.23 4.04
C THR A 279 20.37 -14.68 2.93
N THR A 280 19.77 -14.07 1.89
CA THR A 280 20.53 -13.50 0.76
C THR A 280 21.43 -12.34 1.18
N ASN A 281 21.03 -11.58 2.21
CA ASN A 281 21.75 -10.37 2.63
C ASN A 281 22.46 -10.53 3.98
N GLY A 282 22.47 -11.74 4.57
CA GLY A 282 23.15 -12.01 5.83
C GLY A 282 22.46 -11.43 7.07
N PHE A 283 21.17 -11.11 7.00
CA PHE A 283 20.40 -10.67 8.17
C PHE A 283 19.92 -11.86 9.00
N THR A 284 19.82 -11.66 10.32
CA THR A 284 19.11 -12.62 11.18
C THR A 284 17.61 -12.33 11.10
N LEU A 285 16.82 -13.37 10.84
CA LEU A 285 15.36 -13.29 10.86
C LEU A 285 14.82 -14.00 12.10
N GLU A 286 14.05 -13.28 12.90
CA GLU A 286 13.32 -13.81 14.04
C GLU A 286 11.82 -13.69 13.81
N THR A 287 11.05 -14.67 14.27
CA THR A 287 9.58 -14.61 14.25
C THR A 287 9.07 -14.71 15.68
N MET A 288 8.36 -13.68 16.13
CA MET A 288 7.83 -13.59 17.49
C MET A 288 6.31 -13.49 17.50
N ARG A 289 5.68 -14.10 18.50
CA ARG A 289 4.30 -13.81 18.86
C ARG A 289 4.35 -12.90 20.08
N LEU A 290 3.89 -11.67 19.92
CA LEU A 290 3.96 -10.65 20.96
C LEU A 290 2.69 -10.64 21.79
N THR A 291 2.85 -10.40 23.08
CA THR A 291 1.80 -9.92 23.96
C THR A 291 1.53 -8.43 23.72
N ARG A 292 0.41 -7.93 24.24
CA ARG A 292 0.06 -6.49 24.15
C ARG A 292 1.16 -5.60 24.73
N GLY A 293 1.70 -5.96 25.91
CA GLY A 293 2.75 -5.20 26.57
C GLY A 293 4.03 -5.12 25.75
N GLU A 294 4.51 -6.26 25.24
CA GLU A 294 5.71 -6.33 24.39
C GLU A 294 5.52 -5.56 23.08
N TYR A 295 4.33 -5.64 22.48
CA TYR A 295 4.01 -4.88 21.27
C TYR A 295 4.09 -3.37 21.54
N ILE A 296 3.47 -2.90 22.63
CA ILE A 296 3.49 -1.49 23.02
C ILE A 296 4.94 -1.03 23.28
N GLU A 297 5.74 -1.82 23.98
CA GLU A 297 7.14 -1.50 24.26
C GLU A 297 7.95 -1.35 22.98
N LEU A 298 7.88 -2.34 22.07
CA LEU A 298 8.61 -2.32 20.80
C LEU A 298 8.19 -1.14 19.93
N VAL A 299 6.89 -0.90 19.79
CA VAL A 299 6.38 0.21 18.98
C VAL A 299 6.67 1.59 19.60
N ARG A 300 6.78 1.67 20.93
CA ARG A 300 7.23 2.91 21.61
C ARG A 300 8.72 3.17 21.43
N SER A 301 9.53 2.12 21.35
CA SER A 301 10.97 2.21 21.10
C SER A 301 11.33 2.48 19.63
N ALA A 302 10.38 2.33 18.70
CA ALA A 302 10.61 2.55 17.29
C ALA A 302 10.96 4.02 17.00
N THR A 303 12.12 4.24 16.38
CA THR A 303 12.57 5.59 15.99
C THR A 303 11.81 6.12 14.78
N ASP A 304 11.44 5.24 13.85
CA ASP A 304 10.73 5.58 12.61
C ASP A 304 9.71 4.49 12.26
N ALA A 305 8.69 4.83 11.46
CA ALA A 305 7.66 3.87 11.07
C ALA A 305 6.97 4.22 9.75
N THR A 306 6.29 3.21 9.20
CA THR A 306 5.41 3.39 8.03
C THR A 306 3.95 3.14 8.42
N PHE A 307 3.01 3.85 7.80
CA PHE A 307 1.57 3.76 8.12
C PHE A 307 0.69 3.77 6.87
#